data_AF-A0A8T1HH79-F1
#
_entry.id   AF-A0A8T1HH79-F1
#
_cell.length_a   1.000
_cell.length_b   1.000
_cell.length_c   1.000
_cell.angle_alpha   90.00
_cell.angle_beta   90.00
_cell.angle_gamma   90.00
#
_symmetry.space_group_name_H-M   'P 1'
#
loop_
_entity.id
_entity.type
_entity.pdbx_description
1 polymer ?
#
loop_
_entity_poly.entity_id
_entity_poly.type
_entity_poly.pdbx_seq_one_letter_code
_entity_poly.pdbx_strand_id
1 'polypeptide(L)' 'MGGWMQIEMKRALIKHNYERPGLSQRELAAWAKVQFKLKKAPAQRTVSDILKHAATIMSSGNIRQLKRCTRRLL' A
#
# COMPACT_ATOMS: atom_id res chain seq x y z
N MET A 1 -18.38 5.50 -3.12
CA MET A 1 -17.45 4.42 -3.53
C MET A 1 -16.04 4.77 -3.04
N GLY A 2 -15.70 4.39 -1.80
CA GLY A 2 -14.46 4.82 -1.15
C GLY A 2 -13.27 3.97 -1.56
N GLY A 3 -12.39 4.50 -2.40
CA GLY A 3 -11.10 3.89 -2.69
C GLY A 3 -10.29 3.78 -1.41
N TRP A 4 -10.07 2.56 -0.93
CA TRP A 4 -9.16 2.33 0.20
C TRP A 4 -7.75 2.70 -0.25
N MET A 5 -7.30 3.84 0.26
CA MET A 5 -5.97 4.43 0.07
C MET A 5 -5.73 5.05 -1.31
N GLN A 6 -5.47 6.36 -1.32
CA GLN A 6 -5.09 7.13 -2.50
C GLN A 6 -3.78 6.60 -3.10
N ILE A 7 -3.60 6.78 -4.42
CA ILE A 7 -2.40 6.31 -5.11
C ILE A 7 -1.12 6.92 -4.54
N GLU A 8 -1.19 8.18 -4.11
CA GLU A 8 -0.09 8.90 -3.46
C GLU A 8 0.36 8.25 -2.15
N MET A 9 -0.57 7.73 -1.35
CA MET A 9 -0.25 7.05 -0.09
C MET A 9 0.48 5.72 -0.36
N LYS A 10 0.11 5.01 -1.43
CA LYS A 10 0.78 3.77 -1.84
C LYS A 10 2.20 4.04 -2.30
N ARG A 11 2.39 5.10 -3.10
CA ARG A 11 3.72 5.56 -3.55
C ARG A 11 4.60 5.97 -2.38
N ALA A 12 4.06 6.72 -1.41
CA ALA A 12 4.79 7.10 -0.20
C ALA A 12 5.21 5.88 0.63
N LEU A 13 4.34 4.85 0.74
CA LEU A 13 4.68 3.59 1.41
C LEU A 13 5.81 2.83 0.70
N ILE A 14 5.75 2.77 -0.64
CA ILE A 14 6.80 2.16 -1.46
C ILE A 14 8.13 2.90 -1.25
N LYS A 15 8.11 4.25 -1.29
CA LYS A 15 9.30 5.08 -1.05
C LYS A 15 9.90 4.83 0.33
N HIS A 16 9.08 4.79 1.37
CA HIS A 16 9.55 4.53 2.74
C HIS A 16 10.22 3.16 2.90
N ASN A 17 9.68 2.14 2.22
CA ASN A 17 10.29 0.81 2.19
C ASN A 17 11.66 0.80 1.49
N TYR A 18 11.85 1.59 0.43
CA TYR A 18 13.15 1.75 -0.23
C TYR A 18 14.16 2.54 0.61
N GLU A 19 13.71 3.56 1.35
CA GLU A 19 14.57 4.32 2.26
C GLU A 19 15.01 3.51 3.48
N ARG A 20 14.21 2.52 3.90
CA ARG A 20 14.48 1.65 5.05
C ARG A 20 14.25 0.17 4.70
N PRO A 21 15.16 -0.44 3.91
CA PRO A 21 15.10 -1.86 3.61
C PRO A 21 15.42 -2.64 4.89
N GLY A 22 14.39 -3.19 5.54
CA GLY A 22 14.53 -3.91 6.82
C GLY A 22 13.31 -3.84 7.72
N LEU A 23 12.41 -2.89 7.47
CA LEU A 23 11.12 -2.83 8.16
C LEU A 23 10.23 -4.02 7.79
N SER A 24 9.64 -4.67 8.79
CA SER A 24 8.65 -5.71 8.56
C SER A 24 7.35 -5.13 7.98
N GLN A 25 6.57 -5.97 7.30
CA GLN A 25 5.27 -5.55 6.74
C GLN A 25 4.29 -5.02 7.81
N ARG A 26 4.42 -5.49 9.06
CA ARG A 26 3.62 -5.01 10.19
C ARG A 26 4.02 -3.61 10.62
N GLU A 27 5.32 -3.32 10.62
CA GLU A 27 5.85 -2.00 10.93
C GLU A 27 5.51 -1.00 9.82
N LEU A 28 5.60 -1.42 8.56
CA LEU A 28 5.14 -0.61 7.42
C LEU A 28 3.63 -0.29 7.52
N ALA A 29 2.82 -1.26 7.96
CA ALA A 29 1.39 -1.03 8.20
C ALA A 29 1.14 -0.05 9.37
N ALA A 30 1.89 -0.20 10.46
CA ALA A 30 1.80 0.71 11.61
C ALA A 30 2.22 2.13 11.22
N TRP A 31 3.33 2.27 10.49
CA TRP A 31 3.79 3.54 9.94
C TRP A 31 2.74 4.17 9.03
N ALA A 32 2.14 3.40 8.11
CA ALA A 32 1.10 3.88 7.23
C ALA A 32 -0.13 4.38 8.00
N LYS A 33 -0.52 3.69 9.07
CA LYS A 33 -1.62 4.12 9.93
C LYS A 33 -1.36 5.50 10.54
N VAL A 34 -0.16 5.67 11.12
CA VAL A 34 0.23 6.92 11.79
C VAL A 34 0.38 8.04 10.77
N GLN A 35 1.14 7.80 9.69
CA GLN A 35 1.48 8.83 8.72
C GLN A 35 0.26 9.35 7.97
N PHE A 36 -0.67 8.45 7.64
CA PHE A 36 -1.86 8.79 6.88
C PHE A 36 -3.12 8.99 7.73
N LYS A 37 -2.98 8.96 9.06
CA LYS A 37 -4.09 9.09 10.03
C LYS A 37 -5.26 8.14 9.72
N LEU A 38 -4.95 6.90 9.35
CA LEU A 38 -5.96 5.90 9.00
C LEU A 38 -6.67 5.39 10.25
N LYS A 39 -7.99 5.18 10.16
CA LYS A 39 -8.79 4.57 11.23
C LYS A 39 -8.28 3.17 11.61
N LYS A 40 -7.83 2.39 10.63
CA LYS A 40 -7.28 1.04 10.80
C LYS A 40 -5.97 0.91 10.04
N ALA A 41 -5.02 0.18 10.62
CA ALA A 41 -3.80 -0.19 9.90
C ALA A 41 -4.14 -1.05 8.67
N PRO A 42 -3.46 -0.86 7.54
CA PRO A 42 -3.62 -1.74 6.40
C PRO A 42 -3.24 -3.17 6.79
N ALA A 43 -3.97 -4.15 6.26
CA ALA A 43 -3.64 -5.54 6.49
C ALA A 43 -2.27 -5.88 5.90
N GLN A 44 -1.56 -6.83 6.50
CA GLN A 44 -0.27 -7.30 6.01
C GLN A 44 -0.34 -7.71 4.52
N ARG A 45 -1.42 -8.39 4.12
CA ARG A 45 -1.67 -8.79 2.73
C ARG A 45 -1.71 -7.59 1.79
N THR A 46 -2.35 -6.50 2.20
CA THR A 46 -2.42 -5.26 1.44
C THR A 46 -1.04 -4.62 1.27
N VAL A 47 -0.23 -4.61 2.32
CA VAL A 47 1.15 -4.13 2.25
C VAL A 47 1.97 -4.98 1.29
N SER A 48 1.85 -6.31 1.37
CA SER A 48 2.50 -7.24 0.45
C SER A 48 2.09 -7.00 -1.01
N ASP A 49 0.79 -6.83 -1.29
CA ASP A 49 0.28 -6.57 -2.64
C ASP A 49 0.78 -5.22 -3.19
N ILE A 50 0.85 -4.17 -2.36
CA ILE A 50 1.39 -2.87 -2.77
C ILE A 50 2.87 -2.98 -3.14
N LEU A 51 3.66 -3.70 -2.34
CA LEU A 51 5.10 -3.88 -2.60
C LEU A 51 5.35 -4.73 -3.84
N LYS A 52 4.58 -5.80 -4.06
CA LYS A 52 4.68 -6.64 -5.28
C LYS A 52 4.36 -5.86 -6.55
N HIS A 53 3.41 -4.93 -6.48
CA HIS A 53 3.00 -4.10 -7.60
C HIS A 53 3.68 -2.72 -7.60
N ALA A 54 4.78 -2.54 -6.86
CA ALA A 54 5.44 -1.25 -6.69
C ALA A 54 5.85 -0.61 -8.03
N ALA A 55 6.42 -1.39 -8.95
CA ALA A 55 6.79 -0.91 -10.27
C ALA A 55 5.59 -0.38 -11.07
N THR A 56 4.45 -1.07 -10.99
CA THR A 56 3.20 -0.66 -11.66
C THR A 56 2.56 0.55 -11.00
N ILE A 57 2.66 0.70 -9.68
CA ILE A 57 2.10 1.84 -8.92
C ILE A 57 2.95 3.11 -9.12
N MET A 58 4.26 2.95 -9.27
CA MET A 58 5.21 4.04 -9.51
C MET A 58 5.22 4.48 -10.98
N SER A 59 5.01 3.56 -11.92
CA SER A 59 4.85 3.92 -13.34
C SER A 59 3.53 4.66 -13.56
N SER A 60 3.57 5.80 -14.22
CA SER A 60 2.45 6.75 -14.41
C SER A 60 1.27 6.19 -15.22
N GLY A 61 1.32 4.93 -15.66
CA GLY A 61 0.37 4.35 -16.61
C GLY A 61 -0.48 3.22 -16.02
N ASN A 62 -1.80 3.40 -16.05
CA ASN A 62 -2.85 2.40 -15.84
C ASN A 62 -3.23 2.02 -14.39
N ILE A 63 -4.05 2.91 -13.80
CA ILE A 63 -4.82 2.78 -12.56
C ILE A 63 -5.87 1.61 -12.60
N ARG A 64 -5.93 0.82 -13.68
CA ARG A 64 -6.92 -0.25 -13.88
C ARG A 64 -6.54 -1.62 -13.29
N GLN A 65 -5.26 -1.89 -13.01
CA GLN A 65 -4.80 -3.22 -12.58
C GLN A 65 -4.91 -3.48 -11.07
N LEU A 66 -5.03 -2.45 -10.22
CA LEU A 66 -5.18 -2.65 -8.77
C LEU A 66 -6.61 -3.05 -8.34
N LYS A 67 -7.50 -3.36 -9.30
CA LYS A 67 -8.86 -3.84 -9.03
C LYS A 67 -8.96 -5.37 -8.84
N ARG A 68 -7.85 -6.12 -8.81
CA ARG A 68 -7.86 -7.58 -8.58
C ARG A 68 -7.48 -8.05 -7.18
N CYS A 69 -6.95 -7.21 -6.28
CA CYS A 69 -6.59 -7.66 -4.92
C CYS A 69 -7.71 -7.59 -3.88
N THR A 70 -8.86 -6.99 -4.18
CA THR A 70 -10.02 -6.94 -3.27
C THR A 70 -11.12 -7.90 -3.69
N ARG A 71 -10.81 -9.20 -3.72
CA ARG A 71 -11.83 -10.26 -3.81
C ARG A 71 -11.44 -11.50 -3.00
N ARG A 72 -11.02 -11.32 -1.76
CA ARG A 72 -11.02 -12.38 -0.75
C ARG A 72 -10.81 -11.76 0.62
N LEU A 73 -11.91 -11.38 1.28
CA LEU A 73 -12.12 -11.15 2.71
C LEU A 73 -13.56 -10.61 2.84
N LEU A 74 -14.52 -11.40 2.36
CA LEU A 74 -15.79 -11.58 3.07
C LEU A 74 -15.57 -12.81 3.95
#